data_AF-A0A4S8P8B8-F1
#
_entry.id   AF-A0A4S8P8B8-F1
#
_cell.length_a   1.000
_cell.length_b   1.000
_cell.length_c   1.000
_cell.angle_alpha   90.00
_cell.angle_beta   90.00
_cell.angle_gamma   90.00
#
_symmetry.space_group_name_H-M   'P 1'
#
loop_
_entity.id
_entity.type
_entity.pdbx_description
1 polymer ?
#
loop_
_entity_poly.entity_id
_entity_poly.type
_entity_poly.pdbx_seq_one_letter_code
_entity_poly.pdbx_strand_id
1 'polypeptide(L)'
;MDTLTQSVIAQTYWDKGLKYFKAGDDATTAIQNLYFDWRPPFDLNSLAAIIGALYANNYWAANQSEGQRMSVTTLAYDISAAIGINISDATRAAQFAFSRWYGLFVRANTNNSGEIPKAGTLTASPDVLVNGNSPLSPRLIITNWNQATWGPQPNLKNYAYGRAQSLNIGVSITAPTCSMYYTDAGFLPPPSSWNKVFTFDDQNPTSPFVDISGATTLTPQTRAATKDAFGVNFPGSGHYCMITAASSEFFTNAPDAGQGNWNSTTWLQYNGAAGWHNIDVSQTGKATLKFYNQDSTAERFVFEAHCVNMDEGGRVSMAVSGLMPTTEAKIHQKYQVVRAEVEIPANFTGELEVDFGKLPPNAAITFYKYWVVTKGHEHHRAAAVMRQDLRAAVNMEPVLLPMGDFTFVGSM
;
A
#
# COMPACT_ATOMS: atom_id res chain seq x y z
N MET A 1 -6.12 -24.16 -13.84
CA MET A 1 -5.43 -22.88 -13.57
C MET A 1 -4.23 -22.85 -14.48
N ASP A 2 -4.40 -22.27 -15.66
CA ASP A 2 -3.28 -22.06 -16.57
C ASP A 2 -2.34 -21.05 -15.91
N THR A 3 -1.12 -21.50 -15.62
CA THR A 3 0.01 -20.61 -15.40
C THR A 3 0.18 -19.78 -16.67
N LEU A 4 -0.39 -18.58 -16.70
CA LEU A 4 -0.01 -17.54 -17.65
C LEU A 4 1.51 -17.40 -17.52
N THR A 5 2.23 -17.96 -18.50
CA THR A 5 3.66 -17.78 -18.65
C THR A 5 3.90 -16.29 -18.76
N GLN A 6 4.41 -15.71 -17.69
CA GLN A 6 4.76 -14.30 -17.62
C GLN A 6 5.72 -14.03 -18.78
N SER A 7 5.29 -13.26 -19.77
CA SER A 7 6.14 -12.93 -20.92
C SER A 7 7.36 -12.19 -20.39
N VAL A 8 8.52 -12.85 -20.43
CA VAL A 8 9.78 -12.25 -20.01
C VAL A 8 10.16 -11.21 -21.07
N ILE A 9 10.06 -9.93 -20.71
CA ILE A 9 10.48 -8.82 -21.55
C ILE A 9 12.00 -8.94 -21.75
N ALA A 10 12.46 -9.01 -23.00
CA ALA A 10 13.87 -9.20 -23.29
C ALA A 10 14.72 -8.02 -22.78
N GLN A 11 15.86 -8.34 -22.15
CA GLN A 11 16.80 -7.36 -21.56
C GLN A 11 17.18 -6.23 -22.53
N THR A 12 17.37 -6.55 -23.82
CA THR A 12 17.75 -5.57 -24.83
C THR A 12 16.77 -4.40 -24.96
N TYR A 13 15.47 -4.62 -24.69
CA TYR A 13 14.47 -3.56 -24.77
C TYR A 13 14.44 -2.71 -23.49
N TRP A 14 14.71 -3.32 -22.33
CA TRP A 14 14.96 -2.59 -21.09
C TRP A 14 16.18 -1.68 -21.21
N ASP A 15 17.29 -2.18 -21.77
CA ASP A 15 18.51 -1.40 -21.98
C ASP A 15 18.26 -0.22 -22.93
N LYS A 16 17.47 -0.42 -23.98
CA LYS A 16 17.04 0.66 -24.91
C LYS A 16 16.14 1.68 -24.21
N GLY A 17 15.14 1.24 -23.46
CA GLY A 17 14.29 2.14 -22.66
C GLY A 17 15.12 3.00 -21.70
N LEU A 18 16.06 2.37 -20.99
CA LEU A 18 16.96 3.06 -20.07
C LEU A 18 17.89 4.05 -20.79
N LYS A 19 18.36 3.71 -22.00
CA LYS A 19 19.14 4.63 -22.83
C LYS A 19 18.36 5.91 -23.11
N TYR A 20 17.09 5.82 -23.51
CA TYR A 20 16.26 7.01 -23.78
C TYR A 20 15.96 7.80 -22.51
N PHE A 21 15.64 7.12 -21.41
CA PHE A 21 15.45 7.76 -20.11
C PHE A 21 16.69 8.56 -19.68
N LYS A 22 17.89 7.96 -19.80
CA LYS A 22 19.16 8.64 -19.47
C LYS A 22 19.54 9.74 -20.45
N ALA A 23 19.03 9.71 -21.68
CA ALA A 23 19.20 10.80 -22.63
C ALA A 23 18.33 12.02 -22.29
N GLY A 24 17.37 11.87 -21.38
CA GLY A 24 16.42 12.92 -21.01
C GLY A 24 15.25 13.04 -21.99
N ASP A 25 15.00 12.01 -22.81
CA ASP A 25 13.81 11.96 -23.67
C ASP A 25 12.55 12.02 -22.79
N ASP A 26 11.53 12.74 -23.23
CA ASP A 26 10.21 12.62 -22.61
C ASP A 26 9.58 11.24 -22.93
N ALA A 27 8.56 10.85 -22.16
CA ALA A 27 7.99 9.51 -22.26
C ALA A 27 7.41 9.20 -23.65
N THR A 28 6.78 10.18 -24.31
CA THR A 28 6.21 10.02 -25.67
C THR A 28 7.31 9.81 -26.72
N THR A 29 8.38 10.59 -26.64
CA THR A 29 9.57 10.46 -27.50
C THR A 29 10.26 9.11 -27.28
N ALA A 30 10.40 8.69 -26.02
CA ALA A 30 10.97 7.39 -25.68
C ALA A 30 10.11 6.22 -26.17
N ILE A 31 8.77 6.33 -26.11
CA ILE A 31 7.85 5.35 -26.71
C ILE A 31 8.12 5.22 -28.21
N GLN A 32 8.15 6.35 -28.93
CA GLN A 32 8.35 6.37 -30.37
C GLN A 32 9.71 5.76 -30.75
N ASN A 33 10.78 6.17 -30.07
CA ASN A 33 12.13 5.68 -30.31
C ASN A 33 12.25 4.18 -30.01
N LEU A 34 11.71 3.71 -28.87
CA LEU A 34 11.71 2.30 -28.51
C LEU A 34 10.92 1.46 -29.52
N TYR A 35 9.80 1.96 -30.03
CA TYR A 35 9.01 1.31 -31.07
C TYR A 35 9.80 1.16 -32.37
N PHE A 36 10.48 2.21 -32.86
CA PHE A 36 11.30 2.13 -34.07
C PHE A 36 12.51 1.20 -33.92
N ASP A 37 13.08 1.15 -32.73
CA ASP A 37 14.17 0.24 -32.40
C ASP A 37 13.71 -1.22 -32.24
N TRP A 38 12.41 -1.47 -32.09
CA TRP A 38 11.81 -2.78 -31.90
C TRP A 38 11.27 -3.34 -33.23
N ARG A 39 12.10 -4.13 -33.91
CA ARG A 39 11.69 -4.80 -35.16
C ARG A 39 10.55 -5.80 -34.90
N PRO A 40 9.56 -5.92 -35.79
CA PRO A 40 8.47 -6.90 -35.65
C PRO A 40 8.97 -8.35 -35.40
N PRO A 41 8.24 -9.16 -34.60
CA PRO A 41 6.97 -8.84 -33.95
C PRO A 41 7.16 -7.93 -32.71
N PHE A 42 6.37 -6.86 -32.67
CA PHE A 42 6.36 -5.88 -31.59
C PHE A 42 5.34 -6.28 -30.53
N ASP A 43 5.73 -6.24 -29.25
CA ASP A 43 4.84 -6.50 -28.13
C ASP A 43 4.49 -5.19 -27.40
N LEU A 44 3.27 -4.72 -27.64
CA LEU A 44 2.75 -3.48 -27.07
C LEU A 44 2.69 -3.53 -25.53
N ASN A 45 2.41 -4.69 -24.95
CA ASN A 45 2.35 -4.88 -23.50
C ASN A 45 3.72 -4.69 -22.87
N SER A 46 4.76 -5.23 -23.50
CA SER A 46 6.13 -5.08 -23.04
C SER A 46 6.64 -3.64 -23.18
N LEU A 47 6.31 -2.95 -24.29
CA LEU A 47 6.63 -1.52 -24.42
C LEU A 47 5.96 -0.71 -23.31
N ALA A 48 4.68 -0.93 -23.05
CA ALA A 48 3.94 -0.21 -22.01
C ALA A 48 4.54 -0.47 -20.62
N ALA A 49 4.96 -1.70 -20.32
CA ALA A 49 5.60 -2.05 -19.06
C ALA A 49 6.98 -1.38 -18.89
N ILE A 50 7.81 -1.33 -19.94
CA ILE A 50 9.11 -0.64 -19.90
C ILE A 50 8.92 0.85 -19.61
N ILE A 51 8.02 1.49 -20.37
CA ILE A 51 7.78 2.92 -20.26
C ILE A 51 7.12 3.27 -18.93
N GLY A 52 6.10 2.51 -18.52
CA GLY A 52 5.41 2.70 -17.25
C GLY A 52 6.35 2.54 -16.03
N ALA A 53 7.37 1.68 -16.12
CA ALA A 53 8.34 1.48 -15.06
C ALA A 53 9.42 2.57 -15.01
N LEU A 54 10.05 2.90 -16.15
CA LEU A 54 11.15 3.87 -16.20
C LEU A 54 10.67 5.32 -16.02
N TYR A 55 9.45 5.62 -16.49
CA TYR A 55 8.83 6.94 -16.37
C TYR A 55 7.69 6.93 -15.35
N ALA A 56 7.79 6.12 -14.30
CA ALA A 56 6.75 5.92 -13.29
C ALA A 56 6.24 7.26 -12.70
N ASN A 57 7.13 8.22 -12.45
CA ASN A 57 6.76 9.58 -12.02
C ASN A 57 5.82 10.34 -12.96
N ASN A 58 5.91 10.11 -14.27
CA ASN A 58 5.04 10.77 -15.25
C ASN A 58 3.60 10.26 -15.16
N TYR A 59 3.42 9.03 -14.67
CA TYR A 59 2.12 8.35 -14.67
C TYR A 59 1.50 8.26 -13.28
N TRP A 60 2.28 8.33 -12.21
CA TRP A 60 1.76 8.31 -10.85
C TRP A 60 0.91 9.55 -10.56
N ALA A 61 -0.36 9.33 -10.20
CA ALA A 61 -1.35 10.38 -9.92
C ALA A 61 -1.50 11.41 -11.05
N ALA A 62 -1.13 11.04 -12.28
CA ALA A 62 -1.18 11.94 -13.44
C ALA A 62 -2.60 12.30 -13.88
N ASN A 63 -3.59 11.50 -13.47
CA ASN A 63 -5.00 11.76 -13.71
C ASN A 63 -5.77 11.72 -12.39
N GLN A 64 -6.27 12.88 -11.95
CA GLN A 64 -6.99 13.04 -10.69
C GLN A 64 -8.21 12.13 -10.57
N SER A 65 -8.92 11.86 -11.68
CA SER A 65 -10.10 10.98 -11.68
C SER A 65 -9.76 9.51 -11.38
N GLU A 66 -8.50 9.11 -11.60
CA GLU A 66 -8.01 7.76 -11.32
C GLU A 66 -7.44 7.62 -9.90
N GLY A 67 -7.27 8.74 -9.19
CA GLY A 67 -6.73 8.81 -7.84
C GLY A 67 -5.21 8.69 -7.78
N GLN A 68 -4.70 8.22 -6.64
CA GLN A 68 -3.27 8.04 -6.36
C GLN A 68 -2.79 6.66 -6.85
N ARG A 69 -2.65 6.53 -8.17
CA ARG A 69 -2.14 5.32 -8.83
C ARG A 69 -1.44 5.65 -10.15
N MET A 70 -0.79 4.66 -10.76
CA MET A 70 -0.32 4.78 -12.15
C MET A 70 -1.50 4.98 -13.11
N SER A 71 -1.49 6.08 -13.86
CA SER A 71 -2.58 6.45 -14.76
C SER A 71 -2.54 5.63 -16.05
N VAL A 72 -3.47 4.68 -16.14
CA VAL A 72 -3.73 3.90 -17.36
C VAL A 72 -4.09 4.84 -18.51
N THR A 73 -4.90 5.86 -18.20
CA THR A 73 -5.40 6.81 -19.20
C THR A 73 -4.25 7.60 -19.82
N THR A 74 -3.36 8.17 -19.02
CA THR A 74 -2.23 8.97 -19.51
C THR A 74 -1.27 8.13 -20.33
N LEU A 75 -0.86 6.94 -19.84
CA LEU A 75 0.03 6.06 -20.62
C LEU A 75 -0.61 5.62 -21.95
N ALA A 76 -1.91 5.32 -21.96
CA ALA A 76 -2.61 4.93 -23.19
C ALA A 76 -2.64 6.06 -24.22
N TYR A 77 -2.83 7.32 -23.79
CA TYR A 77 -2.77 8.47 -24.68
C TYR A 77 -1.36 8.69 -25.23
N ASP A 78 -0.33 8.62 -24.39
CA ASP A 78 1.06 8.79 -24.83
C ASP A 78 1.45 7.71 -25.85
N ILE A 79 1.05 6.45 -25.62
CA ILE A 79 1.25 5.36 -26.58
C ILE A 79 0.52 5.64 -27.89
N SER A 80 -0.77 5.99 -27.83
CA SER A 80 -1.58 6.23 -29.04
C SER A 80 -1.01 7.39 -29.86
N ALA A 81 -0.59 8.47 -29.20
CA ALA A 81 0.01 9.65 -29.83
C ALA A 81 1.38 9.35 -30.46
N ALA A 82 2.24 8.59 -29.78
CA ALA A 82 3.60 8.32 -30.23
C ALA A 82 3.68 7.42 -31.47
N ILE A 83 2.82 6.39 -31.53
CA ILE A 83 2.96 5.30 -32.54
C ILE A 83 1.69 5.03 -33.35
N GLY A 84 0.63 5.84 -33.18
CA GLY A 84 -0.58 5.77 -33.99
C GLY A 84 -1.43 4.51 -33.76
N ILE A 85 -1.25 3.81 -32.64
CA ILE A 85 -2.09 2.68 -32.24
C ILE A 85 -3.44 3.19 -31.72
N ASN A 86 -4.51 2.43 -31.95
CA ASN A 86 -5.84 2.81 -31.44
C ASN A 86 -5.85 2.88 -29.89
N ILE A 87 -6.68 3.76 -29.35
CA ILE A 87 -6.68 4.03 -27.90
C ILE A 87 -7.11 2.80 -27.08
N SER A 88 -7.94 1.91 -27.63
CA SER A 88 -8.40 0.71 -26.94
C SER A 88 -7.28 -0.31 -26.72
N ASP A 89 -6.43 -0.53 -27.72
CA ASP A 89 -5.26 -1.40 -27.63
C ASP A 89 -4.19 -0.80 -26.71
N ALA A 90 -3.97 0.53 -26.82
CA ALA A 90 -3.09 1.25 -25.90
C ALA A 90 -3.57 1.16 -24.45
N THR A 91 -4.88 1.27 -24.22
CA THR A 91 -5.50 1.12 -22.90
C THR A 91 -5.25 -0.28 -22.34
N ARG A 92 -5.47 -1.33 -23.14
CA ARG A 92 -5.22 -2.72 -22.74
C ARG A 92 -3.75 -2.94 -22.35
N ALA A 93 -2.82 -2.38 -23.11
CA ALA A 93 -1.39 -2.48 -22.81
C ALA A 93 -0.99 -1.70 -21.55
N ALA A 94 -1.55 -0.51 -21.34
CA ALA A 94 -1.34 0.26 -20.11
C ALA A 94 -1.93 -0.45 -18.88
N GLN A 95 -3.10 -1.09 -19.01
CA GLN A 95 -3.68 -1.92 -17.95
C GLN A 95 -2.77 -3.12 -17.62
N PHE A 96 -2.21 -3.77 -18.63
CA PHE A 96 -1.22 -4.84 -18.41
C PHE A 96 0.00 -4.32 -17.65
N ALA A 97 0.58 -3.20 -18.10
CA ALA A 97 1.75 -2.56 -17.50
C ALA A 97 1.52 -2.20 -16.02
N PHE A 98 0.31 -1.78 -15.66
CA PHE A 98 -0.02 -1.35 -14.29
C PHE A 98 -0.78 -2.39 -13.47
N SER A 99 -1.01 -3.60 -13.98
CA SER A 99 -1.56 -4.72 -13.20
C SER A 99 -0.54 -5.33 -12.22
N ARG A 100 0.73 -4.91 -12.31
CA ARG A 100 1.76 -5.21 -11.33
C ARG A 100 2.68 -4.02 -11.12
N TRP A 101 3.37 -4.02 -9.99
CA TRP A 101 4.41 -3.08 -9.69
C TRP A 101 5.75 -3.46 -10.35
N TYR A 102 6.35 -2.48 -11.02
CA TYR A 102 7.70 -2.55 -11.58
C TYR A 102 8.56 -1.48 -10.90
N GLY A 103 9.60 -1.87 -10.18
CA GLY A 103 10.44 -0.98 -9.37
C GLY A 103 10.74 -1.53 -7.98
N LEU A 104 11.04 -0.66 -7.02
CA LEU A 104 11.17 -1.06 -5.61
C LEU A 104 9.81 -1.41 -5.04
N PHE A 105 9.62 -2.67 -4.72
CA PHE A 105 8.38 -3.21 -4.20
C PHE A 105 8.46 -3.42 -2.69
N VAL A 106 7.43 -2.97 -1.98
CA VAL A 106 7.21 -3.16 -0.55
C VAL A 106 5.91 -3.93 -0.40
N ARG A 107 5.96 -5.11 0.24
CA ARG A 107 4.81 -5.98 0.37
C ARG A 107 3.78 -5.40 1.32
N ALA A 108 2.50 -5.43 0.94
CA ALA A 108 1.42 -5.10 1.89
C ALA A 108 1.13 -6.22 2.90
N ASN A 109 1.45 -7.47 2.54
CA ASN A 109 1.35 -8.66 3.39
C ASN A 109 2.27 -9.77 2.84
N THR A 110 2.42 -10.89 3.55
CA THR A 110 3.33 -11.98 3.17
C THR A 110 3.00 -12.67 1.84
N ASN A 111 1.75 -12.56 1.38
CA ASN A 111 1.29 -13.19 0.13
C ASN A 111 1.36 -12.26 -1.09
N ASN A 112 1.66 -10.97 -0.89
CA ASN A 112 1.71 -10.01 -1.99
C ASN A 112 3.02 -10.16 -2.80
N SER A 113 2.92 -10.44 -4.10
CA SER A 113 4.06 -10.65 -5.02
C SER A 113 4.20 -9.57 -6.09
N GLY A 114 3.59 -8.41 -5.84
CA GLY A 114 3.66 -7.22 -6.68
C GLY A 114 2.44 -7.02 -7.58
N GLU A 115 1.40 -7.84 -7.47
CA GLU A 115 0.13 -7.61 -8.15
C GLU A 115 -0.53 -6.32 -7.65
N ILE A 116 -1.15 -5.59 -8.58
CA ILE A 116 -1.83 -4.33 -8.35
C ILE A 116 -3.23 -4.39 -8.98
N PRO A 117 -4.32 -4.05 -8.25
CA PRO A 117 -4.34 -3.64 -6.85
C PRO A 117 -3.88 -4.75 -5.89
N LYS A 118 -3.29 -4.34 -4.77
CA LYS A 118 -2.92 -5.22 -3.67
C LYS A 118 -4.17 -5.94 -3.14
N ALA A 119 -4.02 -7.22 -2.82
CA ALA A 119 -5.07 -8.05 -2.24
C ALA A 119 -4.76 -8.43 -0.78
N GLY A 120 -5.80 -8.78 -0.02
CA GLY A 120 -5.69 -9.16 1.39
C GLY A 120 -5.57 -7.95 2.32
N THR A 121 -4.97 -8.16 3.50
CA THR A 121 -4.68 -7.10 4.48
C THR A 121 -3.69 -6.09 3.91
N LEU A 122 -3.97 -4.81 4.13
CA LEU A 122 -3.17 -3.70 3.58
C LEU A 122 -2.25 -3.07 4.65
N THR A 123 -2.44 -3.43 5.91
CA THR A 123 -1.76 -2.84 7.09
C THR A 123 -0.92 -3.86 7.88
N ALA A 124 -0.56 -5.00 7.26
CA ALA A 124 0.28 -6.05 7.84
C ALA A 124 1.56 -6.28 7.00
N SER A 125 2.14 -5.19 6.49
CA SER A 125 3.34 -5.23 5.67
C SER A 125 4.47 -5.91 6.43
N PRO A 126 4.97 -7.07 5.99
CA PRO A 126 6.16 -7.64 6.60
C PRO A 126 7.37 -6.72 6.35
N ASP A 127 7.33 -5.80 5.40
CA ASP A 127 8.47 -4.99 4.99
C ASP A 127 8.64 -3.67 5.77
N VAL A 128 7.86 -3.50 6.83
CA VAL A 128 8.00 -2.42 7.80
C VAL A 128 8.35 -3.07 9.13
N LEU A 129 9.55 -2.79 9.64
CA LEU A 129 10.12 -3.49 10.79
C LEU A 129 10.38 -2.51 11.90
N VAL A 130 10.13 -2.93 13.13
CA VAL A 130 10.51 -2.21 14.34
C VAL A 130 11.20 -3.21 15.26
N ASN A 131 12.32 -2.87 15.87
CA ASN A 131 13.12 -3.81 16.64
C ASN A 131 13.72 -3.13 17.85
N GLY A 132 12.94 -3.07 18.94
CA GLY A 132 13.38 -2.72 20.29
C GLY A 132 14.57 -1.76 20.39
N ASN A 133 15.52 -2.09 21.25
CA ASN A 133 16.66 -1.23 21.58
C ASN A 133 18.00 -1.66 20.95
N SER A 134 17.99 -2.62 20.02
CA SER A 134 19.22 -3.18 19.43
C SER A 134 19.19 -3.06 17.92
N PRO A 135 20.29 -2.58 17.27
CA PRO A 135 20.32 -2.47 15.83
C PRO A 135 20.40 -3.85 15.16
N LEU A 136 19.73 -3.98 14.01
CA LEU A 136 19.86 -5.10 13.09
C LEU A 136 20.74 -4.70 11.91
N SER A 137 21.56 -5.64 11.42
CA SER A 137 22.28 -5.44 10.16
C SER A 137 21.37 -5.71 8.95
N PRO A 138 21.58 -5.04 7.81
CA PRO A 138 20.84 -5.33 6.58
C PRO A 138 20.89 -6.80 6.18
N ARG A 139 22.05 -7.46 6.37
CA ARG A 139 22.22 -8.90 6.11
C ARG A 139 21.23 -9.76 6.91
N LEU A 140 21.03 -9.46 8.19
CA LEU A 140 20.10 -10.20 9.05
C LEU A 140 18.64 -9.97 8.63
N ILE A 141 18.30 -8.72 8.33
CA ILE A 141 16.95 -8.32 7.86
C ILE A 141 16.58 -9.04 6.56
N ILE A 142 17.52 -9.11 5.61
CA ILE A 142 17.32 -9.76 4.31
C ILE A 142 17.27 -11.29 4.43
N THR A 143 18.12 -11.87 5.29
CA THR A 143 18.12 -13.33 5.53
C THR A 143 16.78 -13.79 6.13
N ASN A 144 16.20 -13.00 7.03
CA ASN A 144 14.90 -13.29 7.66
C ASN A 144 13.71 -12.67 6.89
N TRP A 145 13.72 -12.78 5.56
CA TRP A 145 12.77 -12.09 4.67
C TRP A 145 11.29 -12.32 5.00
N ASN A 146 10.92 -13.50 5.50
CA ASN A 146 9.52 -13.86 5.75
C ASN A 146 9.10 -13.69 7.21
N GLN A 147 9.97 -13.18 8.09
CA GLN A 147 9.57 -12.81 9.43
C GLN A 147 8.82 -11.48 9.38
N ALA A 148 7.59 -11.48 9.89
CA ALA A 148 6.65 -10.37 9.77
C ALA A 148 6.85 -9.29 10.85
N THR A 149 7.41 -9.65 12.01
CA THR A 149 7.53 -8.74 13.15
C THR A 149 8.80 -9.00 13.95
N TRP A 150 9.54 -7.93 14.17
CA TRP A 150 10.33 -7.73 15.37
C TRP A 150 9.51 -6.75 16.24
N GLY A 151 9.46 -6.94 17.55
CA GLY A 151 8.50 -6.21 18.39
C GLY A 151 9.02 -4.84 18.83
N PRO A 152 8.17 -3.81 18.96
CA PRO A 152 8.56 -2.59 19.67
C PRO A 152 8.81 -2.90 21.15
N GLN A 153 9.68 -2.10 21.78
CA GLN A 153 9.79 -2.03 23.22
C GLN A 153 9.15 -0.71 23.70
N PRO A 154 8.16 -0.77 24.61
CA PRO A 154 7.53 0.43 25.14
C PRO A 154 8.54 1.31 25.87
N ASN A 155 8.35 2.63 25.80
CA ASN A 155 9.16 3.64 26.49
C ASN A 155 10.64 3.69 26.06
N LEU A 156 10.99 3.14 24.90
CA LEU A 156 12.34 3.22 24.32
C LEU A 156 12.29 3.78 22.90
N LYS A 157 13.42 4.36 22.47
CA LYS A 157 13.64 4.68 21.06
C LYS A 157 13.88 3.40 20.30
N ASN A 158 12.93 3.05 19.44
CA ASN A 158 12.95 1.81 18.70
C ASN A 158 13.74 1.95 17.41
N TYR A 159 14.50 0.92 17.05
CA TYR A 159 15.13 0.83 15.73
C TYR A 159 14.09 0.37 14.70
N ALA A 160 13.85 1.15 13.66
CA ALA A 160 12.92 0.82 12.60
C ALA A 160 13.63 0.68 11.24
N TYR A 161 13.12 -0.20 10.39
CA TYR A 161 13.73 -0.52 9.09
C TYR A 161 12.67 -0.73 8.02
N GLY A 162 13.00 -0.35 6.80
CA GLY A 162 12.25 -0.72 5.61
C GLY A 162 12.91 -1.92 4.91
N ARG A 163 12.09 -2.75 4.26
CA ARG A 163 12.53 -3.72 3.26
C ARG A 163 11.91 -3.39 1.92
N ALA A 164 12.61 -3.78 0.85
CA ALA A 164 12.07 -3.72 -0.50
C ALA A 164 12.69 -4.81 -1.38
N GLN A 165 12.02 -5.17 -2.45
CA GLN A 165 12.58 -6.01 -3.51
C GLN A 165 12.53 -5.26 -4.84
N SER A 166 13.61 -5.26 -5.60
CA SER A 166 13.59 -4.75 -6.98
C SER A 166 12.78 -5.72 -7.85
N LEU A 167 11.54 -5.37 -8.20
CA LEU A 167 10.70 -6.18 -9.08
C LEU A 167 10.79 -5.69 -10.52
N ASN A 168 11.11 -6.63 -11.41
CA ASN A 168 10.96 -6.63 -12.88
C ASN A 168 11.16 -5.31 -13.65
N ILE A 169 12.00 -4.41 -13.17
CA ILE A 169 12.38 -3.21 -13.93
C ILE A 169 13.42 -3.50 -15.03
N GLY A 170 13.86 -4.76 -15.18
CA GLY A 170 14.83 -5.22 -16.18
C GLY A 170 16.22 -4.57 -16.09
N VAL A 171 16.36 -3.41 -15.48
CA VAL A 171 17.60 -2.68 -15.26
C VAL A 171 17.89 -2.56 -13.78
N SER A 172 19.13 -2.20 -13.44
CA SER A 172 19.50 -1.95 -12.04
C SER A 172 18.94 -0.61 -11.55
N ILE A 173 18.52 -0.58 -10.29
CA ILE A 173 18.20 0.64 -9.54
C ILE A 173 19.46 1.10 -8.83
N THR A 174 19.87 2.34 -9.04
CA THR A 174 21.17 2.88 -8.61
C THR A 174 21.08 3.86 -7.44
N ALA A 175 19.89 4.45 -7.22
CA ALA A 175 19.64 5.38 -6.12
C ALA A 175 18.42 4.96 -5.28
N PRO A 176 18.36 3.73 -4.73
CA PRO A 176 17.22 3.29 -3.96
C PRO A 176 17.24 3.90 -2.55
N THR A 177 16.13 4.50 -2.13
CA THR A 177 16.00 5.16 -0.82
C THR A 177 14.69 4.80 -0.15
N CYS A 178 14.66 4.96 1.17
CA CYS A 178 13.50 4.74 2.02
C CYS A 178 13.21 6.00 2.83
N SER A 179 11.95 6.37 2.94
CA SER A 179 11.42 7.23 4.01
C SER A 179 10.52 6.41 4.92
N MET A 180 10.56 6.68 6.23
CA MET A 180 9.62 6.09 7.18
C MET A 180 8.77 7.15 7.86
N TYR A 181 7.55 6.77 8.22
CA TYR A 181 6.59 7.60 8.92
C TYR A 181 5.86 6.79 9.98
N TYR A 182 5.28 7.46 10.96
CA TYR A 182 4.31 6.85 11.87
C TYR A 182 3.10 7.75 12.11
N THR A 183 2.02 7.14 12.55
CA THR A 183 0.76 7.82 12.88
C THR A 183 0.06 7.04 13.98
N ASP A 184 -0.87 7.71 14.66
CA ASP A 184 -1.75 7.09 15.64
C ASP A 184 -2.51 5.91 15.03
N ALA A 185 -2.93 4.94 15.86
CA ALA A 185 -3.80 3.86 15.44
C ALA A 185 -5.07 4.41 14.79
N GLY A 186 -5.36 3.92 13.59
CA GLY A 186 -6.56 4.34 12.88
C GLY A 186 -6.59 4.02 11.40
N PHE A 187 -7.78 4.07 10.83
CA PHE A 187 -8.07 3.67 9.47
C PHE A 187 -7.63 4.73 8.46
N LEU A 188 -6.49 4.46 7.82
CA LEU A 188 -5.95 5.21 6.69
C LEU A 188 -5.86 6.72 6.95
N PRO A 189 -5.11 7.15 7.98
CA PRO A 189 -4.82 8.56 8.20
C PRO A 189 -4.19 9.19 6.95
N PRO A 190 -4.58 10.42 6.61
CA PRO A 190 -3.96 11.13 5.49
C PRO A 190 -2.47 11.37 5.77
N PRO A 191 -1.59 11.38 4.75
CA PRO A 191 -0.17 11.73 4.88
C PRO A 191 0.10 13.04 5.62
N SER A 192 -0.81 14.01 5.56
CA SER A 192 -0.72 15.26 6.31
C SER A 192 -0.74 15.08 7.83
N SER A 193 -1.21 13.94 8.34
CA SER A 193 -1.18 13.60 9.77
C SER A 193 -0.03 12.67 10.14
N TRP A 194 0.83 12.29 9.19
CA TRP A 194 1.93 11.38 9.45
C TRP A 194 3.14 12.12 10.01
N ASN A 195 3.78 11.51 11.00
CA ASN A 195 5.01 12.00 11.58
C ASN A 195 6.19 11.37 10.83
N LYS A 196 7.03 12.21 10.21
CA LYS A 196 8.29 11.77 9.57
C LYS A 196 9.21 11.16 10.63
N VAL A 197 9.74 9.98 10.34
CA VAL A 197 10.78 9.33 11.16
C VAL A 197 12.13 9.57 10.51
N PHE A 198 13.08 10.06 11.30
CA PHE A 198 14.47 10.27 10.87
C PHE A 198 15.33 9.04 11.21
N THR A 199 16.54 8.97 10.65
CA THR A 199 17.53 7.98 11.06
C THR A 199 17.77 8.02 12.57
N PHE A 200 18.27 6.95 13.17
CA PHE A 200 18.32 6.79 14.63
C PHE A 200 19.11 7.91 15.36
N ASP A 201 20.04 8.56 14.66
CA ASP A 201 20.81 9.73 15.09
C ASP A 201 20.08 11.09 14.90
N ASP A 202 18.83 11.05 14.44
CA ASP A 202 17.96 12.17 14.09
C ASP A 202 18.53 13.10 13.00
N GLN A 203 19.47 12.62 12.18
CA GLN A 203 20.13 13.45 11.17
C GLN A 203 19.47 13.42 9.79
N ASN A 204 19.04 12.24 9.33
CA ASN A 204 18.64 12.05 7.93
C ASN A 204 17.17 11.68 7.80
N PRO A 205 16.40 12.33 6.90
CA PRO A 205 15.00 11.99 6.66
C PRO A 205 14.80 10.72 5.80
N THR A 206 15.90 10.15 5.30
CA THR A 206 15.92 8.99 4.42
C THR A 206 17.12 8.10 4.71
N SER A 207 17.00 6.81 4.37
CA SER A 207 18.09 5.83 4.43
C SER A 207 18.19 5.11 3.08
N PRO A 208 19.41 4.89 2.52
CA PRO A 208 19.55 4.15 1.29
C PRO A 208 19.18 2.67 1.51
N PHE A 209 18.61 2.04 0.50
CA PHE A 209 18.50 0.59 0.47
C PHE A 209 19.82 -0.03 0.04
N VAL A 210 20.20 -1.12 0.69
CA VAL A 210 21.36 -1.93 0.33
C VAL A 210 20.99 -3.40 0.22
N ASP A 211 21.68 -4.11 -0.66
CA ASP A 211 21.56 -5.56 -0.77
C ASP A 211 22.25 -6.30 0.39
N ILE A 212 22.30 -7.63 0.32
CA ILE A 212 22.90 -8.48 1.36
C ILE A 212 24.41 -8.25 1.55
N SER A 213 25.10 -7.70 0.53
CA SER A 213 26.51 -7.37 0.55
C SER A 213 26.79 -5.92 0.98
N GLY A 214 25.75 -5.09 1.09
CA GLY A 214 25.87 -3.66 1.39
C GLY A 214 25.93 -2.76 0.15
N ALA A 215 25.73 -3.31 -1.06
CA ALA A 215 25.74 -2.53 -2.29
C ALA A 215 24.43 -1.76 -2.48
N THR A 216 24.51 -0.52 -2.96
CA THR A 216 23.35 0.35 -3.22
C THR A 216 22.77 0.19 -4.63
N THR A 217 23.47 -0.52 -5.53
CA THR A 217 22.94 -0.86 -6.85
C THR A 217 22.19 -2.18 -6.78
N LEU A 218 20.88 -2.14 -7.02
CA LEU A 218 19.99 -3.30 -6.90
C LEU A 218 19.63 -3.80 -8.30
N THR A 219 20.20 -4.94 -8.69
CA THR A 219 19.81 -5.63 -9.92
C THR A 219 18.38 -6.19 -9.79
N PRO A 220 17.70 -6.53 -10.91
CA PRO A 220 16.38 -7.14 -10.86
C PRO A 220 16.32 -8.33 -9.90
N GLN A 221 15.20 -8.45 -9.19
CA GLN A 221 14.91 -9.46 -8.16
C GLN A 221 15.70 -9.35 -6.85
N THR A 222 16.63 -8.39 -6.73
CA THR A 222 17.40 -8.20 -5.50
C THR A 222 16.51 -7.75 -4.34
N ARG A 223 16.66 -8.43 -3.20
CA ARG A 223 16.09 -8.02 -1.91
C ARG A 223 17.03 -7.03 -1.23
N ALA A 224 16.45 -6.01 -0.62
CA ALA A 224 17.18 -4.95 0.04
C ALA A 224 16.54 -4.57 1.37
N ALA A 225 17.35 -3.98 2.24
CA ALA A 225 16.93 -3.37 3.50
C ALA A 225 17.59 -2.01 3.67
N THR A 226 17.01 -1.16 4.49
CA THR A 226 17.60 0.15 4.80
C THR A 226 18.96 -0.03 5.46
N LYS A 227 19.97 0.68 4.96
CA LYS A 227 21.34 0.64 5.49
C LYS A 227 21.40 1.13 6.92
N ASP A 228 20.84 2.32 7.13
CA ASP A 228 20.75 2.99 8.41
C ASP A 228 19.36 2.77 9.00
N ALA A 229 19.31 2.57 10.32
CA ALA A 229 18.07 2.42 11.05
C ALA A 229 17.38 3.76 11.23
N PHE A 230 16.06 3.74 11.25
CA PHE A 230 15.22 4.85 11.70
C PHE A 230 15.00 4.77 13.21
N GLY A 231 14.82 5.93 13.85
CA GLY A 231 14.60 6.02 15.29
C GLY A 231 13.18 6.48 15.61
N VAL A 232 12.33 5.60 16.12
CA VAL A 232 10.94 5.93 16.44
C VAL A 232 10.67 5.88 17.94
N ASN A 233 10.11 6.97 18.46
CA ASN A 233 9.61 7.10 19.83
C ASN A 233 8.08 7.17 19.78
N PHE A 234 7.41 6.10 20.21
CA PHE A 234 5.96 6.12 20.31
C PHE A 234 5.52 6.92 21.55
N PRO A 235 4.55 7.85 21.44
CA PRO A 235 4.06 8.64 22.56
C PRO A 235 3.19 7.82 23.52
N GLY A 236 3.81 6.87 24.23
CA GLY A 236 3.18 6.03 25.26
C GLY A 236 2.75 4.66 24.78
N SER A 237 2.07 3.92 25.67
CA SER A 237 1.46 2.62 25.39
C SER A 237 0.23 2.79 24.51
N GLY A 238 0.19 2.11 23.39
CA GLY A 238 -0.94 2.17 22.46
C GLY A 238 -0.63 1.44 21.18
N HIS A 239 -1.53 1.54 20.22
CA HIS A 239 -1.33 0.98 18.91
C HIS A 239 -0.91 2.09 17.94
N TYR A 240 -0.02 1.79 16.99
CA TYR A 240 0.51 2.76 16.04
C TYR A 240 0.63 2.13 14.66
N CYS A 241 0.63 2.98 13.65
CA CYS A 241 0.85 2.59 12.27
C CYS A 241 2.22 3.07 11.83
N MET A 242 3.09 2.13 11.42
CA MET A 242 4.36 2.44 10.78
C MET A 242 4.24 2.30 9.27
N ILE A 243 4.84 3.23 8.55
CA ILE A 243 4.72 3.33 7.09
C ILE A 243 6.11 3.44 6.49
N THR A 244 6.39 2.59 5.49
CA THR A 244 7.59 2.65 4.66
C THR A 244 7.19 3.15 3.28
N ALA A 245 7.94 4.13 2.74
CA ALA A 245 7.84 4.59 1.37
C ALA A 245 9.21 4.45 0.68
N ALA A 246 9.33 3.48 -0.23
CA ALA A 246 10.51 3.24 -1.04
C ALA A 246 10.50 4.15 -2.28
N SER A 247 11.65 4.72 -2.63
CA SER A 247 11.84 5.60 -3.79
C SER A 247 13.07 5.19 -4.58
N SER A 248 13.09 5.52 -5.87
CA SER A 248 14.22 5.31 -6.79
C SER A 248 14.37 6.49 -7.74
N GLU A 249 15.36 6.43 -8.64
CA GLU A 249 15.49 7.38 -9.74
C GLU A 249 14.31 7.36 -10.74
N PHE A 250 13.46 6.32 -10.70
CA PHE A 250 12.32 6.17 -11.61
C PHE A 250 10.99 6.55 -10.95
N PHE A 251 10.89 6.40 -9.62
CA PHE A 251 9.69 6.68 -8.85
C PHE A 251 10.00 7.40 -7.54
N THR A 252 9.58 8.65 -7.45
CA THR A 252 9.64 9.50 -6.27
C THR A 252 8.37 9.26 -5.45
N ASN A 253 8.46 8.33 -4.51
CA ASN A 253 7.34 7.98 -3.63
C ASN A 253 7.24 8.96 -2.46
N ALA A 254 6.98 10.23 -2.78
CA ALA A 254 6.62 11.22 -1.77
C ALA A 254 5.18 10.96 -1.34
N PRO A 255 4.88 10.75 -0.04
CA PRO A 255 3.52 10.68 0.43
C PRO A 255 2.82 12.03 0.27
N ASP A 256 2.17 12.19 -0.88
CA ASP A 256 1.20 13.24 -1.13
C ASP A 256 -0.11 12.50 -1.39
N ALA A 257 -0.95 12.36 -0.36
CA ALA A 257 -2.31 11.94 -0.68
C ALA A 257 -2.99 13.20 -1.17
N GLY A 258 -3.32 13.20 -2.45
CA GLY A 258 -4.39 14.06 -2.94
C GLY A 258 -5.58 14.02 -1.97
N GLN A 259 -6.37 15.08 -1.95
CA GLN A 259 -7.47 15.23 -1.01
C GLN A 259 -8.55 14.16 -1.27
N GLY A 260 -9.12 13.56 -0.21
CA GLY A 260 -10.30 12.70 -0.32
C GLY A 260 -10.08 11.20 -0.08
N ASN A 261 -11.19 10.51 0.17
CA ASN A 261 -11.22 9.08 0.48
C ASN A 261 -10.72 8.25 -0.70
N TRP A 262 -11.10 8.62 -1.93
CA TRP A 262 -10.68 7.93 -3.14
C TRP A 262 -9.17 7.93 -3.33
N ASN A 263 -8.52 9.08 -3.11
CA ASN A 263 -7.06 9.21 -3.20
C ASN A 263 -6.36 8.36 -2.16
N SER A 264 -6.82 8.38 -0.92
CA SER A 264 -6.27 7.55 0.15
C SER A 264 -6.42 6.06 -0.16
N THR A 265 -7.62 5.62 -0.57
CA THR A 265 -7.91 4.22 -0.87
C THR A 265 -7.14 3.69 -2.08
N THR A 266 -6.97 4.52 -3.12
CA THR A 266 -6.17 4.18 -4.30
C THR A 266 -4.68 4.13 -3.97
N TRP A 267 -4.16 5.09 -3.20
CA TRP A 267 -2.77 5.07 -2.74
C TRP A 267 -2.44 3.77 -2.01
N LEU A 268 -3.29 3.37 -1.06
CA LEU A 268 -3.10 2.16 -0.27
C LEU A 268 -3.04 0.90 -1.12
N GLN A 269 -3.98 0.77 -2.08
CA GLN A 269 -4.13 -0.42 -2.91
C GLN A 269 -3.17 -0.47 -4.11
N TYR A 270 -2.76 0.68 -4.65
CA TYR A 270 -1.99 0.75 -5.90
C TYR A 270 -0.52 1.16 -5.72
N ASN A 271 -0.11 1.70 -4.57
CA ASN A 271 1.29 2.06 -4.33
C ASN A 271 2.14 0.83 -3.98
N GLY A 272 2.71 0.16 -4.98
CA GLY A 272 3.58 -0.99 -4.76
C GLY A 272 4.90 -0.67 -4.06
N ALA A 273 5.30 0.59 -3.97
CA ALA A 273 6.50 1.02 -3.25
C ALA A 273 6.23 1.48 -1.81
N ALA A 274 5.01 1.27 -1.30
CA ALA A 274 4.66 1.59 0.08
C ALA A 274 4.13 0.38 0.85
N GLY A 275 4.53 0.30 2.12
CA GLY A 275 4.07 -0.72 3.07
C GLY A 275 3.58 -0.08 4.36
N TRP A 276 2.56 -0.66 4.94
CA TRP A 276 1.95 -0.20 6.19
C TRP A 276 1.90 -1.36 7.19
N HIS A 277 2.34 -1.12 8.41
CA HIS A 277 2.33 -2.13 9.46
C HIS A 277 1.76 -1.57 10.76
N ASN A 278 0.75 -2.28 11.25
CA ASN A 278 0.09 -2.01 12.52
C ASN A 278 0.85 -2.64 13.68
N ILE A 279 1.28 -1.81 14.61
CA ILE A 279 2.15 -2.18 15.72
C ILE A 279 1.40 -1.95 17.03
N ASP A 280 1.28 -3.01 17.81
CA ASP A 280 0.71 -2.93 19.14
C ASP A 280 1.81 -2.76 20.21
N VAL A 281 1.67 -1.73 21.03
CA VAL A 281 2.56 -1.45 22.17
C VAL A 281 1.84 -1.76 23.50
N SER A 282 0.53 -2.12 23.51
CA SER A 282 -0.18 -2.60 24.72
C SER A 282 -1.51 -3.35 24.49
N GLN A 283 -1.71 -4.47 25.18
CA GLN A 283 -2.88 -5.36 25.05
C GLN A 283 -3.97 -5.15 26.12
N THR A 284 -4.58 -3.96 26.20
CA THR A 284 -5.57 -3.65 27.26
C THR A 284 -6.99 -4.14 26.99
N GLY A 285 -7.25 -4.78 25.84
CA GLY A 285 -8.60 -5.25 25.46
C GLY A 285 -9.58 -4.13 25.09
N LYS A 286 -9.11 -2.87 25.14
CA LYS A 286 -9.80 -1.65 24.74
C LYS A 286 -8.86 -0.80 23.93
N ALA A 287 -9.35 -0.18 22.87
CA ALA A 287 -8.56 0.73 22.07
C ALA A 287 -9.44 1.81 21.45
N THR A 288 -8.79 2.89 21.06
CA THR A 288 -9.39 3.95 20.26
C THR A 288 -8.70 3.97 18.90
N LEU A 289 -9.48 3.77 17.84
CA LEU A 289 -8.98 3.75 16.47
C LEU A 289 -9.45 5.01 15.75
N LYS A 290 -8.53 5.90 15.38
CA LYS A 290 -8.87 7.10 14.62
C LYS A 290 -9.43 6.73 13.24
N PHE A 291 -10.31 7.55 12.70
CA PHE A 291 -10.78 7.40 11.32
C PHE A 291 -11.05 8.76 10.70
N TYR A 292 -11.05 8.80 9.38
CA TYR A 292 -11.18 10.04 8.63
C TYR A 292 -12.26 9.92 7.55
N ASN A 293 -13.13 10.91 7.43
CA ASN A 293 -13.79 11.22 6.17
C ASN A 293 -13.04 12.40 5.56
N GLN A 294 -12.28 12.13 4.50
CA GLN A 294 -11.45 13.15 3.85
C GLN A 294 -12.18 13.87 2.71
N ASP A 295 -13.41 13.45 2.41
CA ASP A 295 -14.22 14.09 1.37
C ASP A 295 -14.93 15.32 1.94
N SER A 296 -15.20 16.28 1.04
CA SER A 296 -15.95 17.50 1.36
C SER A 296 -17.46 17.27 1.53
N THR A 297 -17.91 16.02 1.38
CA THR A 297 -19.29 15.55 1.53
C THR A 297 -19.41 14.60 2.71
N ALA A 298 -20.61 14.48 3.27
CA ALA A 298 -20.90 13.43 4.23
C ALA A 298 -20.89 12.07 3.49
N GLU A 299 -20.21 11.09 4.06
CA GLU A 299 -19.99 9.79 3.43
C GLU A 299 -20.41 8.65 4.37
N ARG A 300 -20.85 7.53 3.79
CA ARG A 300 -21.23 6.33 4.54
C ARG A 300 -20.05 5.40 4.72
N PHE A 301 -19.85 4.94 5.95
CA PHE A 301 -18.79 3.99 6.28
C PHE A 301 -19.35 2.81 7.08
N VAL A 302 -18.72 1.67 6.89
CA VAL A 302 -18.99 0.44 7.64
C VAL A 302 -17.76 0.10 8.46
N PHE A 303 -17.97 -0.18 9.74
CA PHE A 303 -17.00 -0.81 10.61
C PHE A 303 -17.37 -2.27 10.81
N GLU A 304 -16.42 -3.18 10.59
CA GLU A 304 -16.61 -4.61 10.82
C GLU A 304 -15.57 -5.15 11.80
N ALA A 305 -15.99 -5.85 12.84
CA ALA A 305 -15.13 -6.60 13.73
C ALA A 305 -15.18 -8.09 13.36
N HIS A 306 -14.09 -8.59 12.77
CA HIS A 306 -13.90 -9.98 12.38
C HIS A 306 -13.27 -10.73 13.53
N CYS A 307 -14.07 -11.46 14.28
CA CYS A 307 -13.68 -12.18 15.48
C CYS A 307 -13.29 -13.62 15.11
N VAL A 308 -12.08 -14.05 15.48
CA VAL A 308 -11.54 -15.39 15.19
C VAL A 308 -11.13 -16.06 16.49
N ASN A 309 -11.58 -17.29 16.71
CA ASN A 309 -11.26 -18.14 17.86
C ASN A 309 -11.49 -17.50 19.24
N MET A 310 -12.37 -16.51 19.34
CA MET A 310 -12.79 -15.97 20.63
C MET A 310 -13.59 -17.01 21.43
N ASP A 311 -13.56 -16.90 22.75
CA ASP A 311 -14.34 -17.74 23.64
C ASP A 311 -15.84 -17.53 23.42
N GLU A 312 -16.61 -18.61 23.53
CA GLU A 312 -18.07 -18.52 23.48
C GLU A 312 -18.58 -17.62 24.63
N GLY A 313 -19.41 -16.65 24.29
CA GLY A 313 -19.88 -15.62 25.22
C GLY A 313 -18.93 -14.44 25.40
N GLY A 314 -17.75 -14.46 24.77
CA GLY A 314 -16.91 -13.28 24.59
C GLY A 314 -17.70 -12.13 23.95
N ARG A 315 -17.27 -10.88 24.18
CA ARG A 315 -17.99 -9.70 23.69
C ARG A 315 -17.08 -8.87 22.83
N VAL A 316 -17.68 -8.22 21.84
CA VAL A 316 -17.08 -7.09 21.13
C VAL A 316 -18.09 -5.95 21.12
N SER A 317 -17.60 -4.74 21.32
CA SER A 317 -18.36 -3.52 21.12
C SER A 317 -17.60 -2.52 20.25
N MET A 318 -18.36 -1.76 19.48
CA MET A 318 -17.90 -0.66 18.64
C MET A 318 -18.79 0.55 18.89
N ALA A 319 -18.22 1.73 19.09
CA ALA A 319 -18.96 2.98 19.25
C ALA A 319 -18.24 4.15 18.59
N VAL A 320 -19.01 5.14 18.12
CA VAL A 320 -18.49 6.44 17.69
C VAL A 320 -19.31 7.50 18.40
N SER A 321 -18.67 8.23 19.32
CA SER A 321 -19.35 9.23 20.14
C SER A 321 -20.14 10.23 19.29
N GLY A 322 -21.43 10.36 19.58
CA GLY A 322 -22.35 11.28 18.90
C GLY A 322 -22.80 10.89 17.48
N LEU A 323 -22.21 9.88 16.85
CA LEU A 323 -22.54 9.47 15.47
C LEU A 323 -23.07 8.04 15.35
N MET A 324 -22.54 7.12 16.15
CA MET A 324 -22.90 5.70 16.10
C MET A 324 -23.13 5.17 17.52
N PRO A 325 -24.35 4.72 17.87
CA PRO A 325 -24.59 4.11 19.17
C PRO A 325 -23.75 2.85 19.34
N THR A 326 -23.46 2.49 20.59
CA THR A 326 -22.69 1.29 20.90
C THR A 326 -23.35 0.05 20.28
N THR A 327 -22.62 -0.58 19.37
CA THR A 327 -22.98 -1.86 18.77
C THR A 327 -22.23 -2.94 19.54
N GLU A 328 -22.91 -3.62 20.48
CA GLU A 328 -22.36 -4.73 21.24
C GLU A 328 -22.90 -6.07 20.72
N ALA A 329 -22.03 -7.07 20.60
CA ALA A 329 -22.41 -8.42 20.25
C ALA A 329 -21.66 -9.45 21.09
N LYS A 330 -22.35 -10.54 21.43
CA LYS A 330 -21.74 -11.74 22.00
C LYS A 330 -21.25 -12.65 20.87
N ILE A 331 -20.13 -13.31 21.10
CA ILE A 331 -19.54 -14.25 20.15
C ILE A 331 -20.08 -15.65 20.42
N HIS A 332 -20.65 -16.26 19.39
CA HIS A 332 -21.23 -17.60 19.44
C HIS A 332 -20.54 -18.60 18.50
N GLN A 333 -19.65 -18.11 17.64
CA GLN A 333 -19.00 -18.91 16.61
C GLN A 333 -17.49 -18.68 16.62
N LYS A 334 -16.74 -19.68 16.14
CA LYS A 334 -15.28 -19.57 15.99
C LYS A 334 -14.85 -18.49 14.99
N TYR A 335 -15.73 -18.14 14.05
CA TYR A 335 -15.61 -16.95 13.23
C TYR A 335 -16.93 -16.21 13.24
N GLN A 336 -16.93 -14.93 13.61
CA GLN A 336 -18.12 -14.09 13.61
C GLN A 336 -17.76 -12.67 13.19
N VAL A 337 -18.57 -12.07 12.31
CA VAL A 337 -18.44 -10.68 11.91
C VAL A 337 -19.52 -9.86 12.61
N VAL A 338 -19.10 -8.80 13.30
CA VAL A 338 -20.00 -7.81 13.90
C VAL A 338 -19.87 -6.53 13.10
N ARG A 339 -20.99 -5.98 12.64
CA ARG A 339 -21.00 -4.88 11.68
C ARG A 339 -21.81 -3.71 12.21
N ALA A 340 -21.27 -2.51 12.03
CA ALA A 340 -21.96 -1.26 12.29
C ALA A 340 -21.75 -0.30 11.11
N GLU A 341 -22.77 0.47 10.78
CA GLU A 341 -22.72 1.44 9.69
C GLU A 341 -23.06 2.83 10.21
N VAL A 342 -22.37 3.84 9.70
CA VAL A 342 -22.52 5.23 10.13
C VAL A 342 -22.30 6.19 8.96
N GLU A 343 -23.07 7.27 8.92
CA GLU A 343 -22.80 8.42 8.06
C GLU A 343 -21.88 9.38 8.82
N ILE A 344 -20.74 9.72 8.21
CA ILE A 344 -19.72 10.56 8.83
C ILE A 344 -19.70 11.91 8.11
N PRO A 345 -19.73 13.05 8.83
CA PRO A 345 -19.70 14.38 8.23
C PRO A 345 -18.48 14.62 7.32
N ALA A 346 -18.60 15.62 6.44
CA ALA A 346 -17.50 16.07 5.61
C ALA A 346 -16.26 16.48 6.42
N ASN A 347 -15.06 16.20 5.90
CA ASN A 347 -13.77 16.58 6.48
C ASN A 347 -13.64 16.25 7.99
N PHE A 348 -14.18 15.11 8.40
CA PHE A 348 -14.29 14.73 9.80
C PHE A 348 -13.19 13.78 10.23
N THR A 349 -12.60 14.06 11.38
CA THR A 349 -11.73 13.12 12.12
C THR A 349 -12.49 12.63 13.34
N GLY A 350 -12.62 11.31 13.46
CA GLY A 350 -13.33 10.67 14.57
C GLY A 350 -12.53 9.55 15.19
N GLU A 351 -13.11 8.97 16.22
CA GLU A 351 -12.55 7.89 17.01
C GLU A 351 -13.57 6.76 17.13
N LEU A 352 -13.17 5.56 16.70
CA LEU A 352 -13.90 4.32 16.93
C LEU A 352 -13.41 3.74 18.25
N GLU A 353 -14.26 3.79 19.26
CA GLU A 353 -14.02 3.13 20.54
C GLU A 353 -14.35 1.65 20.38
N VAL A 354 -13.37 0.78 20.68
CA VAL A 354 -13.52 -0.67 20.64
C VAL A 354 -13.23 -1.28 22.00
N ASP A 355 -14.06 -2.24 22.41
CA ASP A 355 -13.88 -3.05 23.62
C ASP A 355 -14.18 -4.51 23.28
N PHE A 356 -13.21 -5.37 23.49
CA PHE A 356 -13.30 -6.80 23.19
C PHE A 356 -12.79 -7.68 24.34
N GLY A 357 -12.47 -7.07 25.48
CA GLY A 357 -11.87 -7.75 26.62
C GLY A 357 -10.50 -8.38 26.32
N LYS A 358 -10.05 -9.26 27.21
CA LYS A 358 -8.79 -9.99 27.02
C LYS A 358 -9.00 -11.11 26.00
N LEU A 359 -8.20 -11.11 24.93
CA LEU A 359 -8.21 -12.17 23.93
C LEU A 359 -7.52 -13.43 24.46
N PRO A 360 -8.12 -14.63 24.32
CA PRO A 360 -7.46 -15.88 24.68
C PRO A 360 -6.31 -16.20 23.70
N PRO A 361 -5.38 -17.11 24.06
CA PRO A 361 -4.31 -17.52 23.16
C PRO A 361 -4.86 -18.00 21.81
N ASN A 362 -4.23 -17.57 20.72
CA ASN A 362 -4.63 -17.85 19.32
C ASN A 362 -5.96 -17.22 18.86
N ALA A 363 -6.61 -16.38 19.68
CA ALA A 363 -7.69 -15.54 19.21
C ALA A 363 -7.15 -14.28 18.53
N ALA A 364 -7.92 -13.78 17.58
CA ALA A 364 -7.67 -12.50 16.94
C ALA A 364 -8.99 -11.79 16.70
N ILE A 365 -8.95 -10.46 16.76
CA ILE A 365 -10.04 -9.62 16.27
C ILE A 365 -9.46 -8.60 15.31
N THR A 366 -10.01 -8.55 14.11
CA THR A 366 -9.63 -7.56 13.10
C THR A 366 -10.76 -6.59 12.86
N PHE A 367 -10.55 -5.32 13.17
CA PHE A 367 -11.47 -4.25 12.83
C PHE A 367 -11.15 -3.75 11.43
N TYR A 368 -12.15 -3.71 10.56
CA TYR A 368 -12.06 -3.15 9.22
C TYR A 368 -12.88 -1.88 9.14
N LYS A 369 -12.42 -0.92 8.35
CA LYS A 369 -13.24 0.19 7.88
C LYS A 369 -13.42 0.07 6.37
N TYR A 370 -14.66 0.22 5.93
CA TYR A 370 -15.02 0.31 4.53
C TYR A 370 -15.71 1.62 4.23
N TRP A 371 -15.39 2.24 3.10
CA TRP A 371 -16.20 3.29 2.50
C TRP A 371 -17.30 2.66 1.64
N VAL A 372 -18.54 3.08 1.86
CA VAL A 372 -19.72 2.61 1.12
C VAL A 372 -19.94 3.53 -0.07
N VAL A 373 -19.38 3.16 -1.22
CA VAL A 373 -19.56 3.91 -2.46
C VAL A 373 -20.91 3.54 -3.05
N THR A 374 -21.89 4.42 -2.87
CA THR A 374 -23.28 4.18 -3.30
C THR A 374 -23.49 4.44 -4.80
N LYS A 375 -24.61 3.95 -5.32
CA LYS A 375 -25.07 4.25 -6.68
C LYS A 375 -25.25 5.76 -6.85
N GLY A 376 -24.54 6.33 -7.83
CA GLY A 376 -24.57 7.76 -8.13
C GLY A 376 -23.34 8.52 -7.66
N HIS A 377 -22.51 7.91 -6.81
CA HIS A 377 -21.19 8.45 -6.50
C HIS A 377 -20.30 8.39 -7.75
N GLU A 378 -19.52 9.44 -8.02
CA GLU A 378 -18.70 9.55 -9.24
C GLU A 378 -17.70 8.39 -9.39
N HIS A 379 -17.17 7.90 -8.26
CA HIS A 379 -16.25 6.77 -8.21
C HIS A 379 -16.91 5.39 -8.18
N HIS A 380 -18.25 5.26 -8.21
CA HIS A 380 -18.92 3.95 -8.06
C HIS A 380 -18.44 2.90 -9.07
N ARG A 381 -18.38 3.26 -10.35
CA ARG A 381 -17.93 2.32 -11.40
C ARG A 381 -16.47 1.93 -11.21
N ALA A 382 -15.60 2.89 -10.88
CA ALA A 382 -14.18 2.65 -10.65
C ALA A 382 -13.96 1.77 -9.41
N ALA A 383 -14.76 1.98 -8.36
CA ALA A 383 -14.78 1.16 -7.15
C ALA A 383 -15.16 -0.29 -7.46
N ALA A 384 -16.22 -0.50 -8.24
CA ALA A 384 -16.67 -1.85 -8.62
C ALA A 384 -15.59 -2.62 -9.41
N VAL A 385 -14.92 -1.94 -10.34
CA VAL A 385 -13.79 -2.52 -11.11
C VAL A 385 -12.62 -2.87 -10.18
N MET A 386 -12.26 -1.96 -9.26
CA MET A 386 -11.19 -2.19 -8.28
C MET A 386 -11.45 -3.41 -7.40
N ARG A 387 -12.71 -3.63 -7.00
CA ARG A 387 -13.12 -4.79 -6.20
C ARG A 387 -13.37 -6.06 -7.02
N GLN A 388 -13.24 -5.98 -8.35
CA GLN A 388 -13.62 -7.04 -9.29
C GLN A 388 -15.07 -7.51 -9.08
N ASP A 389 -15.94 -6.60 -8.64
CA ASP A 389 -17.34 -6.90 -8.35
C ASP A 389 -18.20 -6.57 -9.57
N LEU A 390 -18.28 -7.55 -10.48
CA LEU A 390 -19.09 -7.45 -11.70
C LEU A 390 -20.58 -7.23 -11.39
N ARG A 391 -21.07 -7.74 -10.25
CA ARG A 391 -22.48 -7.53 -9.86
C ARG A 391 -22.71 -6.10 -9.47
N ALA A 392 -21.85 -5.52 -8.64
CA ALA A 392 -21.94 -4.10 -8.30
C ALA A 392 -21.78 -3.21 -9.55
N ALA A 393 -20.90 -3.58 -10.49
CA ALA A 393 -20.70 -2.84 -11.74
C ALA A 393 -21.92 -2.85 -12.67
N VAL A 394 -22.70 -3.93 -12.69
CA VAL A 394 -23.88 -4.10 -13.57
C VAL A 394 -25.19 -3.71 -12.87
N ASN A 395 -25.40 -4.19 -11.65
CA ASN A 395 -26.62 -4.01 -10.88
C ASN A 395 -26.64 -2.70 -10.07
N MET A 396 -25.52 -1.97 -10.04
CA MET A 396 -25.36 -0.72 -9.30
C MET A 396 -25.59 -0.90 -7.79
N GLU A 397 -25.15 -2.04 -7.22
CA GLU A 397 -25.13 -2.26 -5.78
C GLU A 397 -24.02 -1.41 -5.12
N PRO A 398 -24.16 -0.99 -3.85
CA PRO A 398 -23.09 -0.28 -3.14
C PRO A 398 -21.80 -1.10 -3.08
N VAL A 399 -20.67 -0.43 -3.30
CA VAL A 399 -19.35 -1.07 -3.26
C VAL A 399 -18.67 -0.73 -1.93
N LEU A 400 -18.16 -1.75 -1.23
CA LEU A 400 -17.35 -1.57 -0.03
C LEU A 400 -15.86 -1.48 -0.42
N LEU A 401 -15.30 -0.28 -0.32
CA LEU A 401 -13.88 -0.05 -0.53
C LEU A 401 -13.11 -0.12 0.79
N PRO A 402 -12.08 -0.98 0.91
CA PRO A 402 -11.29 -1.08 2.14
C PRO A 402 -10.54 0.23 2.38
N MET A 403 -10.62 0.72 3.62
CA MET A 403 -9.89 1.89 4.11
C MET A 403 -8.92 1.52 5.24
N GLY A 404 -8.40 0.30 5.19
CA GLY A 404 -7.50 -0.25 6.19
C GLY A 404 -8.21 -1.12 7.22
N ASP A 405 -7.38 -1.83 7.97
CA ASP A 405 -7.78 -2.81 8.96
C ASP A 405 -6.81 -2.81 10.14
N PHE A 406 -7.26 -3.29 11.31
CA PHE A 406 -6.55 -3.32 12.59
C PHE A 406 -6.74 -4.63 13.29
N THR A 407 -5.68 -5.41 13.45
CA THR A 407 -5.72 -6.71 14.12
C THR A 407 -5.15 -6.64 15.53
N PHE A 408 -5.92 -7.11 16.50
CA PHE A 408 -5.47 -7.44 17.84
C PHE A 408 -5.38 -8.96 17.97
N VAL A 409 -4.31 -9.45 18.61
CA VAL A 409 -4.07 -10.88 18.82
C VAL A 409 -3.93 -11.17 20.31
N GLY A 410 -4.48 -12.30 20.75
CA GLY A 410 -4.26 -12.79 22.11
C GLY A 410 -2.80 -13.17 22.32
N SER A 411 -2.27 -12.89 23.51
CA SER A 411 -0.93 -13.32 23.92
C SER A 411 -0.76 -14.82 23.71
N MET A 412 0.32 -15.22 23.04
CA MET A 412 0.71 -16.63 22.87
C MET A 412 0.96 -17.31 24.21
#